data_AF-A0A9Y2NM31-F1
#
_entry.id   AF-A0A9Y2NM31-F1
#
_cell.length_a   1.000
_cell.length_b   1.000
_cell.length_c   1.000
_cell.angle_alpha   90.00
_cell.angle_beta   90.00
_cell.angle_gamma   90.00
#
_symmetry.space_group_name_H-M   'P 1'
#
loop_
_entity.id
_entity.type
_entity.pdbx_description
1 polymer ?
#
loop_
_entity_poly.entity_id
_entity_poly.type
_entity_poly.pdbx_seq_one_letter_code
_entity_poly.pdbx_strand_id
1 'polypeptide(L)'
;MNGHLIHLPRYATTDAPAEQLHTERHGDAPYTGDAPVIDPHKATYTVLEVAYLLNLSRGVTYQYVKDGTIPAFRVGRRWVISRKRFAAWLDEMVEVGA
;
A
#
# COMPACT_ATOMS: atom_id res chain seq x y z
N MET A 1 22.09 25.35 -19.86
CA MET A 1 21.06 25.65 -18.84
C MET A 1 20.20 24.42 -18.72
N ASN A 2 20.47 23.59 -17.72
CA ASN A 2 19.97 22.22 -17.64
C ASN A 2 18.62 22.23 -16.91
N GLY A 3 17.52 22.10 -17.66
CA GLY A 3 16.20 21.90 -17.07
C GLY A 3 16.03 20.43 -16.68
N HIS A 4 16.05 20.15 -15.37
CA HIS A 4 15.80 18.81 -14.85
C HIS A 4 14.28 18.54 -14.91
N LEU A 5 13.87 17.71 -15.86
CA LEU A 5 12.50 17.26 -16.02
C LEU A 5 12.19 16.25 -14.90
N ILE A 6 11.33 16.65 -13.97
CA ILE A 6 10.83 15.75 -12.92
C ILE A 6 10.00 14.67 -13.62
N HIS A 7 10.52 13.44 -13.65
CA HIS A 7 9.82 12.29 -14.20
C HIS A 7 8.77 11.81 -13.20
N LEU A 8 7.52 12.25 -13.35
CA LEU A 8 6.38 11.62 -12.69
C LEU A 8 6.04 10.33 -13.46
N PRO A 9 5.91 9.16 -12.80
CA PRO A 9 5.47 7.95 -13.48
C PRO A 9 4.06 8.16 -14.04
N ARG A 10 3.93 7.99 -15.35
CA ARG A 10 2.63 7.90 -16.04
C ARG A 10 1.96 6.61 -15.58
N TYR A 11 0.93 6.70 -14.76
CA TYR A 11 -0.02 5.60 -14.59
C TYR A 11 -0.78 5.45 -15.90
N ALA A 12 -0.23 4.61 -16.78
CA ALA A 12 -0.79 4.36 -18.09
C ALA A 12 -2.15 3.67 -17.94
N THR A 13 -3.08 4.23 -18.70
CA THR A 13 -4.42 3.72 -19.00
C THR A 13 -4.45 2.22 -19.30
N THR A 14 -5.54 1.60 -18.87
CA THR A 14 -6.17 0.38 -19.41
C THR A 14 -5.85 0.17 -20.89
N ASP A 15 -5.03 -0.85 -21.21
CA ASP A 15 -5.17 -1.84 -22.30
C ASP A 15 -3.85 -2.65 -22.44
N ALA A 16 -3.60 -3.61 -21.56
CA ALA A 16 -2.50 -4.57 -21.72
C ALA A 16 -3.06 -6.00 -21.65
N PRO A 17 -2.76 -6.88 -22.63
CA PRO A 17 -3.29 -8.24 -22.65
C PRO A 17 -2.69 -9.06 -21.50
N ALA A 18 -3.57 -9.83 -20.83
CA ALA A 18 -3.33 -10.46 -19.53
C ALA A 18 -2.34 -11.65 -19.52
N GLU A 19 -1.58 -11.90 -20.59
CA GLU A 19 -0.98 -13.23 -20.81
C GLU A 19 0.55 -13.33 -20.72
N GLN A 20 1.27 -12.25 -20.37
CA GLN A 20 2.74 -12.32 -20.26
C GLN A 20 3.31 -11.49 -19.11
N LEU A 21 3.16 -11.97 -17.87
CA LEU A 21 4.00 -11.54 -16.75
C LEU A 21 4.38 -12.75 -15.89
N HIS A 22 5.38 -13.50 -16.37
CA HIS A 22 5.99 -14.59 -15.62
C HIS A 22 7.12 -14.02 -14.73
N THR A 23 6.95 -14.12 -13.41
CA THR A 23 8.01 -14.27 -12.39
C THR A 23 9.11 -13.20 -12.31
N GLU A 24 8.76 -11.92 -12.18
CA GLU A 24 9.63 -10.94 -11.53
C GLU A 24 9.14 -10.73 -10.10
N ARG A 25 10.07 -10.55 -9.15
CA ARG A 25 9.85 -10.49 -7.69
C ARG A 25 8.67 -9.55 -7.35
N HIS A 26 7.47 -10.10 -7.14
CA HIS A 26 6.21 -9.37 -6.87
C HIS A 26 6.19 -8.75 -5.46
N GLY A 27 7.23 -8.00 -5.11
CA GLY A 27 7.36 -7.25 -3.85
C GLY A 27 6.76 -5.85 -3.91
N ASP A 28 6.64 -5.26 -5.10
CA ASP A 28 6.32 -3.83 -5.27
C ASP A 28 5.23 -3.56 -6.32
N ALA A 29 4.51 -4.59 -6.77
CA ALA A 29 3.40 -4.38 -7.71
C ALA A 29 2.33 -3.47 -7.07
N PRO A 30 1.80 -2.46 -7.80
CA PRO A 30 0.83 -1.54 -7.24
C PRO A 30 -0.48 -2.24 -6.89
N TYR A 31 -1.31 -1.58 -6.09
CA TYR A 31 -2.64 -2.07 -5.82
C TYR A 31 -3.48 -2.05 -7.11
N THR A 32 -3.99 -3.21 -7.53
CA THR A 32 -4.80 -3.38 -8.76
C THR A 32 -6.26 -3.75 -8.48
N GLY A 33 -6.68 -3.75 -7.22
CA GLY A 33 -8.08 -4.00 -6.87
C GLY A 33 -8.96 -2.76 -7.02
N ASP A 34 -10.26 -2.92 -6.77
CA ASP A 34 -11.19 -1.79 -6.69
C ASP A 34 -10.84 -0.88 -5.51
N ALA A 35 -11.06 0.43 -5.67
CA ALA A 35 -10.89 1.38 -4.58
C ALA A 35 -11.90 1.08 -3.45
N PRO A 36 -11.45 0.73 -2.23
CA PRO A 36 -12.36 0.45 -1.14
C PRO A 36 -13.01 1.75 -0.63
N VAL A 37 -14.27 1.64 -0.18
CA VAL A 37 -14.93 2.75 0.52
C VAL A 37 -14.36 2.84 1.94
N ILE A 38 -13.62 3.91 2.22
CA ILE A 38 -13.01 4.15 3.53
C ILE A 38 -13.87 5.16 4.30
N ASP A 39 -14.49 4.70 5.40
CA ASP A 39 -15.17 5.59 6.33
C ASP A 39 -14.14 6.44 7.10
N PRO A 40 -14.17 7.78 7.00
CA PRO A 40 -13.22 8.65 7.69
C PRO A 40 -13.36 8.63 9.23
N HIS A 41 -14.54 8.28 9.77
CA HIS A 41 -14.79 8.24 11.22
C HIS A 41 -14.35 6.92 11.87
N LYS A 42 -14.09 5.88 11.07
CA LYS A 42 -13.65 4.57 11.57
C LYS A 42 -12.21 4.65 12.10
N ALA A 43 -12.00 4.25 13.35
CA ALA A 43 -10.70 4.27 14.02
C ALA A 43 -9.71 3.17 13.55
N THR A 44 -10.12 2.33 12.59
CA THR A 44 -9.35 1.15 12.15
C THR A 44 -9.43 0.93 10.65
N TYR A 45 -8.33 0.47 10.08
CA TYR A 45 -8.25 -0.03 8.72
C TYR A 45 -8.21 -1.57 8.67
N THR A 46 -8.65 -2.10 7.54
CA THR A 46 -8.36 -3.47 7.09
C THR A 46 -7.05 -3.48 6.32
N VAL A 47 -6.49 -4.68 6.11
CA VAL A 47 -5.30 -4.87 5.28
C VAL A 47 -5.54 -4.37 3.85
N LEU A 48 -6.77 -4.52 3.33
CA LEU A 48 -7.14 -4.14 1.98
C LEU A 48 -7.18 -2.60 1.82
N GLU A 49 -7.76 -1.91 2.81
CA GLU A 49 -7.75 -0.45 2.87
C GLU A 49 -6.32 0.10 2.95
N VAL A 50 -5.44 -0.53 3.75
CA VAL A 50 -4.03 -0.12 3.83
C VAL A 50 -3.24 -0.42 2.55
N ALA A 51 -3.51 -1.55 1.90
CA ALA A 51 -2.92 -1.90 0.61
C ALA A 51 -3.22 -0.81 -0.43
N TYR A 52 -4.48 -0.37 -0.49
CA TYR A 52 -4.90 0.74 -1.34
C TYR A 52 -4.21 2.06 -0.95
N LEU A 53 -4.21 2.42 0.33
CA LEU A 53 -3.62 3.68 0.81
C LEU A 53 -2.11 3.80 0.56
N LEU A 54 -1.38 2.68 0.66
CA LEU A 54 0.06 2.62 0.41
C LEU A 54 0.39 2.32 -1.07
N ASN A 55 -0.64 2.09 -1.90
CA ASN A 55 -0.49 1.59 -3.26
C ASN A 55 0.38 0.31 -3.35
N LEU A 56 0.20 -0.62 -2.41
CA LEU A 56 0.89 -1.90 -2.37
C LEU A 56 -0.04 -3.03 -2.80
N SER A 57 0.52 -4.07 -3.41
CA SER A 57 -0.25 -5.28 -3.68
C SER A 57 -0.81 -5.88 -2.37
N ARG A 58 -1.95 -6.57 -2.48
CA ARG A 58 -2.58 -7.25 -1.35
C ARG A 58 -1.62 -8.26 -0.70
N GLY A 59 -0.90 -9.04 -1.51
CA GLY A 59 0.03 -10.08 -1.03
C GLY A 59 1.17 -9.49 -0.19
N VAL A 60 1.80 -8.44 -0.70
CA VAL A 60 2.88 -7.72 -0.01
C VAL A 60 2.38 -7.07 1.27
N THR A 61 1.23 -6.41 1.22
CA THR A 61 0.64 -5.79 2.42
C THR A 61 0.36 -6.83 3.50
N TYR A 62 -0.17 -7.99 3.13
CA TYR A 62 -0.35 -9.11 4.07
C TYR A 62 0.97 -9.62 4.64
N GLN A 63 2.04 -9.66 3.84
CA GLN A 63 3.37 -10.05 4.30
C GLN A 63 3.91 -9.06 5.34
N TYR A 64 3.85 -7.75 5.05
CA TYR A 64 4.28 -6.71 6.00
C TYR A 64 3.46 -6.65 7.28
N VAL A 65 2.16 -6.97 7.21
CA VAL A 65 1.31 -7.12 8.40
C VAL A 65 1.72 -8.35 9.22
N LYS A 66 2.06 -9.47 8.57
CA LYS A 66 2.50 -10.69 9.25
C LYS A 66 3.88 -10.54 9.90
N ASP A 67 4.79 -9.86 9.21
CA ASP A 67 6.17 -9.66 9.66
C ASP A 67 6.29 -8.53 10.71
N GLY A 68 5.21 -7.77 10.91
CA GLY A 68 5.13 -6.70 11.91
C GLY A 68 5.64 -5.34 11.43
N THR A 69 6.05 -5.22 10.16
CA THR A 69 6.47 -3.96 9.54
C THR A 69 5.35 -2.92 9.53
N ILE A 70 4.13 -3.35 9.16
CA ILE A 70 2.94 -2.50 9.27
C ILE A 70 2.30 -2.74 10.63
N PRO A 71 2.05 -1.69 11.45
CA PRO A 71 1.51 -1.85 12.80
C PRO A 71 0.06 -2.35 12.77
N ALA A 72 -0.11 -3.66 12.95
CA ALA A 72 -1.39 -4.34 12.97
C ALA A 72 -1.55 -5.22 14.21
N PHE A 73 -2.80 -5.51 14.58
CA PHE A 73 -3.13 -6.48 15.62
C PHE A 73 -4.26 -7.39 15.16
N ARG A 74 -4.27 -8.61 15.70
CA ARG A 74 -5.25 -9.63 15.32
C ARG A 74 -6.46 -9.57 16.24
N VAL A 75 -7.65 -9.39 15.66
CA VAL A 75 -8.93 -9.44 16.37
C VAL A 75 -9.69 -10.66 15.87
N GLY A 76 -9.68 -11.73 16.67
CA GLY A 76 -10.19 -13.03 16.23
C GLY A 76 -9.44 -13.54 14.99
N ARG A 77 -10.16 -13.68 13.86
CA ARG A 77 -9.60 -14.21 12.62
C ARG A 77 -9.05 -13.14 11.67
N ARG A 78 -9.30 -11.85 11.94
CA ARG A 78 -8.93 -10.74 11.05
C ARG A 78 -7.77 -9.91 11.59
N TRP A 79 -6.97 -9.37 10.68
CA TRP A 79 -6.02 -8.30 10.98
C TRP A 79 -6.72 -6.95 10.98
N VAL A 80 -6.38 -6.12 11.96
CA VAL A 80 -6.92 -4.77 12.14
C VAL A 80 -5.75 -3.83 12.35
N ILE A 81 -5.77 -2.71 11.66
CA ILE A 81 -4.72 -1.69 11.72
C ILE A 81 -5.34 -0.45 12.38
N SER A 82 -4.74 0.07 13.45
CA SER A 82 -5.27 1.28 14.08
C SER A 82 -4.94 2.49 13.20
N ARG A 83 -5.94 3.32 12.89
CA ARG A 83 -5.74 4.53 12.09
C ARG A 83 -4.68 5.45 12.70
N LYS A 84 -4.76 5.67 14.02
CA LYS A 84 -3.83 6.54 14.75
C LYS A 84 -2.40 6.01 14.71
N ARG A 85 -2.21 4.71 14.95
CA ARG A 85 -0.86 4.10 14.91
C ARG A 85 -0.29 4.07 13.50
N PHE A 86 -1.12 3.79 12.51
CA PHE A 86 -0.72 3.81 11.12
C PHE A 86 -0.25 5.20 10.67
N ALA A 87 -0.98 6.26 11.04
CA ALA A 87 -0.57 7.63 10.75
C ALA A 87 0.77 7.98 11.40
N ALA A 88 0.93 7.70 12.70
CA ALA A 88 2.20 7.95 13.40
C ALA A 88 3.38 7.19 12.76
N TRP A 89 3.16 5.94 12.35
CA TRP A 89 4.17 5.15 11.64
C TRP A 89 4.53 5.73 10.26
N LEU A 90 3.57 6.30 9.53
CA LEU A 90 3.88 7.00 8.27
C LEU A 90 4.74 8.24 8.51
N ASP A 91 4.40 9.02 9.53
CA ASP A 91 5.16 10.22 9.88
C ASP A 91 6.61 9.85 10.26
N GLU A 92 6.81 8.78 11.04
CA GLU A 92 8.14 8.25 11.37
C GLU A 92 8.94 7.82 10.13
N MET A 93 8.31 7.26 9.10
CA MET A 93 8.99 6.86 7.87
C MET A 93 9.46 8.04 7.02
N VAL A 94 8.72 9.15 7.03
CA VAL A 94 9.06 10.35 6.24
C VAL A 94 10.28 11.06 6.82
N GLU A 95 10.38 11.13 8.15
CA GLU A 95 11.48 11.80 8.85
C GLU A 95 12.84 11.11 8.64
N VAL A 96 12.87 9.81 8.33
CA VAL A 96 14.12 9.07 8.05
C VAL A 96 14.69 9.36 6.65
N GLY A 97 13.88 9.94 5.76
CA GLY A 97 14.26 10.26 4.38
C GLY A 97 14.61 11.73 4.12
N ALA A 98 14.58 12.59 5.15
CA ALA A 98 14.80 14.04 5.06
C ALA A 98 16.20 14.46 5.53
#